data_AF-A0A645DFX6-F1
#
_entry.id   AF-A0A645DFX6-F1
#
_cell.length_a   1.000
_cell.length_b   1.000
_cell.length_c   1.000
_cell.angle_alpha   90.00
_cell.angle_beta   90.00
_cell.angle_gamma   90.00
#
_symmetry.space_group_name_H-M   'P 1'
#
loop_
_entity.id
_entity.type
_entity.pdbx_description
1 polymer ?
#
loop_
_entity_poly.entity_id
_entity_poly.type
_entity_poly.pdbx_seq_one_letter_code
_entity_poly.pdbx_strand_id
1 'polypeptide(L)'
;MKKQILLLLVAVFALNFAIVAQGQEKKGDKAQVGPKARAEQMAKDLSLTDAQKQQVQALFEEQQAKTKELKAAPGDQNAKREEMKGLRKGWDEKLESIIGKENMAKHKAMMMEKAKELKGKGKKSAEE
;
A
#
# COMPACT_ATOMS: atom_id res chain seq x y z
N MET A 1 28.84 31.06 9.59
CA MET A 1 29.03 29.66 9.12
C MET A 1 28.29 28.69 10.03
N LYS A 2 26.94 28.59 9.94
CA LYS A 2 26.10 27.70 10.78
C LYS A 2 24.68 27.51 10.21
N LYS A 3 24.55 27.50 8.88
CA LYS A 3 23.27 27.29 8.16
C LYS A 3 23.42 26.39 6.92
N GLN A 4 24.49 25.59 6.87
CA GLN A 4 24.78 24.67 5.76
C GLN A 4 24.76 23.19 6.20
N ILE A 5 24.54 22.92 7.50
CA ILE A 5 24.47 21.54 8.03
C ILE A 5 23.07 20.91 7.78
N LEU A 6 22.06 21.71 7.45
CA LEU A 6 20.72 21.21 7.11
C LEU A 6 20.56 20.78 5.63
N LEU A 7 21.67 20.67 4.88
CA LEU A 7 21.67 20.16 3.49
C LEU A 7 22.58 18.93 3.30
N LEU A 8 23.00 18.28 4.40
CA LEU A 8 23.85 17.08 4.39
C LEU A 8 23.22 15.86 5.06
N LEU A 9 21.88 15.78 5.06
CA LEU A 9 21.13 14.63 5.57
C LEU A 9 20.13 14.07 4.54
N VAL A 10 20.37 14.34 3.24
CA VAL A 10 19.57 13.81 2.11
C VAL A 10 20.45 12.99 1.14
N ALA A 11 21.73 12.77 1.45
CA ALA A 11 22.70 12.15 0.54
C ALA A 11 23.20 10.76 0.98
N VAL A 12 22.39 9.99 1.73
CA VAL A 12 22.69 8.57 2.02
C VAL A 12 21.41 7.73 1.91
N PHE A 13 20.89 7.58 0.70
CA PHE A 13 20.11 6.38 0.35
C PHE A 13 20.14 6.12 -1.16
N ALA A 14 21.28 6.38 -1.80
CA ALA A 14 21.61 5.77 -3.08
C ALA A 14 22.50 4.57 -2.77
N LEU A 15 21.89 3.38 -2.73
CA LEU A 15 22.40 2.11 -3.27
C LEU A 15 21.59 0.96 -2.67
N ASN A 16 21.34 -0.04 -3.52
CA ASN A 16 20.59 -1.29 -3.32
C ASN A 16 19.10 -1.21 -3.64
N PHE A 17 18.76 -1.39 -4.92
CA PHE A 17 17.94 -2.52 -5.36
C PHE A 17 18.06 -2.66 -6.88
N ALA A 18 19.17 -3.22 -7.33
CA ALA A 18 19.16 -3.99 -8.57
C ALA A 18 19.16 -5.46 -8.12
N ILE A 19 18.10 -6.20 -8.44
CA ILE A 19 18.10 -7.62 -8.83
C ILE A 19 16.63 -8.09 -8.99
N VAL A 20 16.28 -8.26 -10.28
CA VAL A 20 15.50 -9.34 -10.92
C VAL A 20 14.23 -9.87 -10.26
N ALA A 21 13.13 -9.78 -11.02
CA ALA A 21 12.18 -10.88 -11.16
C ALA A 21 11.43 -10.79 -12.52
N GLN A 22 12.12 -11.15 -13.62
CA GLN A 22 11.44 -11.74 -14.76
C GLN A 22 11.26 -13.23 -14.45
N GLY A 23 10.03 -13.72 -14.31
CA GLY A 23 9.76 -15.15 -14.22
C GLY A 23 8.47 -15.50 -13.49
N GLN A 24 7.65 -16.30 -14.19
CA GLN A 24 6.43 -17.00 -13.76
C GLN A 24 5.09 -16.26 -13.87
N GLU A 25 4.57 -16.23 -15.10
CA GLU A 25 3.12 -16.25 -15.32
C GLU A 25 2.55 -17.60 -14.86
N LYS A 26 1.84 -17.62 -13.72
CA LYS A 26 0.92 -18.69 -13.37
C LYS A 26 -0.52 -18.22 -13.63
N LYS A 27 -1.19 -18.92 -14.53
CA LYS A 27 -2.62 -18.81 -14.85
C LYS A 27 -3.48 -18.78 -13.57
N GLY A 28 -4.24 -17.70 -13.38
CA GLY A 28 -5.33 -17.62 -12.39
C GLY A 28 -5.38 -16.34 -11.54
N ASP A 29 -4.35 -15.49 -11.58
CA ASP A 29 -4.36 -14.23 -10.83
C ASP A 29 -5.21 -13.18 -11.55
N LYS A 30 -6.35 -12.77 -10.96
CA LYS A 30 -6.89 -11.44 -11.24
C LYS A 30 -5.73 -10.47 -11.03
N ALA A 31 -5.21 -9.89 -12.11
CA ALA A 31 -4.01 -9.07 -12.11
C ALA A 31 -4.08 -8.08 -10.94
N GLN A 32 -3.30 -8.35 -9.91
CA GLN A 32 -3.33 -7.54 -8.71
C GLN A 32 -2.81 -6.16 -9.11
N VAL A 33 -3.66 -5.13 -9.00
CA VAL A 33 -3.30 -3.76 -9.39
C VAL A 33 -1.98 -3.40 -8.71
N GLY A 34 -0.96 -3.10 -9.52
CA GLY A 34 0.40 -2.85 -9.04
C GLY A 34 0.49 -1.60 -8.15
N PRO A 35 1.58 -1.46 -7.35
CA PRO A 35 1.76 -0.33 -6.43
C PRO A 35 1.63 1.03 -7.10
N LYS A 36 2.27 1.20 -8.28
CA LYS A 36 2.19 2.41 -9.09
C LYS A 36 0.75 2.78 -9.47
N ALA A 37 0.02 1.85 -10.07
CA ALA A 37 -1.37 2.08 -10.48
C ALA A 37 -2.29 2.38 -9.27
N ARG A 38 -2.03 1.77 -8.11
CA ARG A 38 -2.76 2.09 -6.87
C ARG A 38 -2.46 3.50 -6.36
N ALA A 39 -1.20 3.92 -6.39
CA ALA A 39 -0.79 5.26 -5.98
C ALA A 39 -1.35 6.32 -6.95
N GLU A 40 -1.33 6.06 -8.25
CA GLU A 40 -1.95 6.94 -9.26
C GLU A 40 -3.45 7.10 -9.04
N GLN A 41 -4.16 6.01 -8.75
CA GLN A 41 -5.60 6.08 -8.44
C GLN A 41 -5.86 6.88 -7.16
N MET A 42 -5.11 6.60 -6.09
CA MET A 42 -5.25 7.33 -4.83
C MET A 42 -4.94 8.83 -5.00
N ALA A 43 -3.93 9.17 -5.80
CA ALA A 43 -3.61 10.55 -6.12
C ALA A 43 -4.76 11.27 -6.83
N LYS A 44 -5.46 10.59 -7.75
CA LYS A 44 -6.67 11.13 -8.39
C LYS A 44 -7.81 11.29 -7.40
N ASP A 45 -8.11 10.24 -6.64
CA ASP A 45 -9.25 10.21 -5.71
C ASP A 45 -9.12 11.26 -4.58
N LEU A 46 -7.89 11.54 -4.15
CA LEU A 46 -7.58 12.42 -3.02
C LEU A 46 -6.89 13.73 -3.44
N SER A 47 -6.73 13.98 -4.75
CA SER A 47 -6.02 15.15 -5.29
C SER A 47 -4.63 15.34 -4.67
N LEU A 48 -3.85 14.26 -4.56
CA LEU A 48 -2.51 14.30 -3.97
C LEU A 48 -1.51 14.99 -4.90
N THR A 49 -0.51 15.66 -4.31
CA THR A 49 0.63 16.20 -5.06
C THR A 49 1.51 15.08 -5.62
N ASP A 50 2.36 15.41 -6.61
CA ASP A 50 3.30 14.44 -7.19
C ASP A 50 4.27 13.88 -6.15
N ALA A 51 4.73 14.70 -5.21
CA ALA A 51 5.60 14.28 -4.12
C ALA A 51 4.90 13.27 -3.19
N GLN A 52 3.66 13.57 -2.78
CA GLN A 52 2.87 12.65 -1.96
C GLN A 52 2.57 11.35 -2.71
N LYS A 53 2.25 11.42 -4.01
CA LYS A 53 2.05 10.23 -4.86
C LYS A 53 3.28 9.33 -4.90
N GLN A 54 4.47 9.90 -5.05
CA GLN A 54 5.73 9.14 -5.04
C GLN A 54 5.96 8.44 -3.69
N GLN A 55 5.69 9.13 -2.58
CA GLN A 55 5.79 8.55 -1.23
C GLN A 55 4.75 7.44 -1.00
N VAL A 56 3.51 7.64 -1.46
CA VAL A 56 2.46 6.60 -1.42
C VAL A 56 2.85 5.38 -2.25
N GLN A 57 3.43 5.59 -3.43
CA GLN A 57 3.91 4.48 -4.27
C GLN A 57 4.97 3.66 -3.54
N ALA A 58 5.98 4.31 -2.96
CA ALA A 58 7.03 3.62 -2.19
C ALA A 58 6.45 2.83 -1.01
N LEU A 59 5.48 3.40 -0.29
CA LEU A 59 4.76 2.69 0.77
C LEU A 59 4.03 1.45 0.21
N PHE A 60 3.37 1.55 -0.94
CA PHE A 60 2.67 0.41 -1.55
C PHE A 60 3.62 -0.66 -2.10
N GLU A 61 4.81 -0.30 -2.54
CA GLU A 61 5.86 -1.25 -2.91
C GLU A 61 6.35 -2.03 -1.69
N GLU A 62 6.61 -1.34 -0.56
CA GLU A 62 6.94 -1.97 0.73
C GLU A 62 5.83 -2.93 1.18
N GLN A 63 4.57 -2.48 1.13
CA GLN A 63 3.40 -3.30 1.47
C GLN A 63 3.33 -4.57 0.62
N GLN A 64 3.52 -4.43 -0.69
CA GLN A 64 3.44 -5.55 -1.61
C GLN A 64 4.56 -6.56 -1.35
N ALA A 65 5.80 -6.09 -1.17
CA ALA A 65 6.95 -6.94 -0.86
C ALA A 65 6.71 -7.73 0.44
N LYS A 66 6.33 -7.05 1.52
CA LYS A 66 6.10 -7.70 2.82
C LYS A 66 4.92 -8.68 2.78
N THR A 67 3.86 -8.34 2.06
CA THR A 67 2.71 -9.24 1.87
C THR A 67 3.09 -10.48 1.07
N LYS A 68 3.92 -10.34 0.02
CA LYS A 68 4.42 -11.48 -0.77
C LYS A 68 5.32 -12.38 0.08
N GLU A 69 6.24 -11.80 0.83
CA GLU A 69 7.13 -12.50 1.76
C GLU A 69 6.33 -13.33 2.76
N LEU A 70 5.36 -12.70 3.45
CA LEU A 70 4.56 -13.39 4.47
C LEU A 70 3.67 -14.51 3.90
N LYS A 71 3.15 -14.32 2.67
CA LYS A 71 2.38 -15.35 1.97
C LYS A 71 3.24 -16.54 1.56
N ALA A 72 4.49 -16.28 1.15
CA ALA A 72 5.43 -17.32 0.73
C ALA A 72 6.07 -18.04 1.93
N ALA A 73 6.16 -17.39 3.09
CA ALA A 73 6.71 -17.99 4.29
C ALA A 73 5.94 -19.29 4.66
N PRO A 74 6.62 -20.38 5.05
CA PRO A 74 5.94 -21.55 5.62
C PRO A 74 5.37 -21.21 7.00
N GLY A 75 4.43 -22.02 7.50
CA GLY A 75 3.92 -21.90 8.88
C GLY A 75 2.45 -21.51 9.00
N ASP A 76 2.03 -21.32 10.25
CA ASP A 76 0.64 -21.17 10.66
C ASP A 76 -0.08 -19.96 10.03
N GLN A 77 -1.29 -20.20 9.55
CA GLN A 77 -2.08 -19.18 8.85
C GLN A 77 -2.66 -18.14 9.80
N ASN A 78 -2.94 -18.50 11.06
CA ASN A 78 -3.46 -17.55 12.04
C ASN A 78 -2.36 -16.58 12.48
N ALA A 79 -1.15 -17.08 12.73
CA ALA A 79 0.02 -16.27 13.04
C ALA A 79 0.30 -15.23 11.93
N LYS A 80 0.31 -15.66 10.66
CA LYS A 80 0.45 -14.74 9.52
C LYS A 80 -0.69 -13.72 9.44
N ARG A 81 -1.93 -14.13 9.75
CA ARG A 81 -3.06 -13.20 9.77
C ARG A 81 -2.89 -12.14 10.85
N GLU A 82 -2.44 -12.51 12.04
CA GLU A 82 -2.16 -11.55 13.13
C GLU A 82 -1.00 -10.62 12.78
N GLU A 83 0.07 -11.14 12.17
CA GLU A 83 1.18 -10.31 11.69
C GLU A 83 0.71 -9.29 10.64
N MET A 84 -0.10 -9.71 9.66
CA MET A 84 -0.70 -8.79 8.69
C MET A 84 -1.58 -7.73 9.34
N LYS A 85 -2.32 -8.06 10.40
CA LYS A 85 -3.13 -7.06 11.12
C LYS A 85 -2.23 -6.01 11.79
N GLY A 86 -1.11 -6.43 12.38
CA GLY A 86 -0.12 -5.53 12.95
C GLY A 86 0.47 -4.60 11.89
N LEU A 87 0.95 -5.17 10.77
CA LEU A 87 1.54 -4.42 9.67
C LEU A 87 0.58 -3.37 9.07
N ARG A 88 -0.70 -3.72 8.92
CA ARG A 88 -1.72 -2.78 8.41
C ARG A 88 -1.82 -1.50 9.23
N LYS A 89 -1.78 -1.58 10.56
CA LYS A 89 -1.85 -0.39 11.41
C LYS A 89 -0.66 0.54 11.17
N GLY A 90 0.56 -0.02 11.14
CA GLY A 90 1.76 0.76 10.87
C GLY A 90 1.74 1.39 9.46
N TRP A 91 1.18 0.68 8.48
CA TRP A 91 1.00 1.24 7.14
C TRP A 91 -0.04 2.35 7.08
N ASP A 92 -1.15 2.24 7.82
CA ASP A 92 -2.15 3.29 7.91
C ASP A 92 -1.58 4.57 8.55
N GLU A 93 -0.74 4.43 9.58
CA GLU A 93 -0.04 5.56 10.23
C GLU A 93 0.97 6.23 9.29
N LYS A 94 1.78 5.43 8.57
CA LYS A 94 2.69 5.93 7.53
C LYS A 94 1.91 6.65 6.43
N LEU A 95 0.81 6.07 5.97
CA LEU A 95 -0.04 6.66 4.94
C LEU A 95 -0.63 7.99 5.39
N GLU A 96 -1.20 8.05 6.59
CA GLU A 96 -1.75 9.28 7.17
C GLU A 96 -0.70 10.39 7.26
N SER A 97 0.55 10.04 7.59
CA SER A 97 1.67 10.99 7.63
C SER A 97 2.02 11.55 6.25
N ILE A 98 1.81 10.79 5.18
CA ILE A 98 2.08 11.22 3.79
C ILE A 98 0.93 12.07 3.23
N ILE A 99 -0.31 11.58 3.37
CA ILE A 99 -1.47 12.19 2.70
C ILE A 99 -2.20 13.21 3.58
N GLY A 100 -1.96 13.21 4.89
CA GLY A 100 -2.61 14.04 5.87
C GLY A 100 -3.93 13.46 6.40
N LYS A 101 -4.38 13.96 7.56
CA LYS A 101 -5.58 13.47 8.27
C LYS A 101 -6.86 13.58 7.45
N GLU A 102 -7.04 14.69 6.73
CA GLU A 102 -8.24 14.93 5.93
C GLU A 102 -8.36 13.90 4.80
N ASN A 103 -7.28 13.68 4.05
CA ASN A 103 -7.26 12.70 2.97
C ASN A 103 -7.34 11.27 3.49
N MET A 104 -6.79 10.98 4.67
CA MET A 104 -6.95 9.68 5.31
C MET A 104 -8.40 9.42 5.72
N ALA A 105 -9.12 10.43 6.22
CA ALA A 105 -10.55 10.31 6.52
C ALA A 105 -11.37 10.03 5.25
N LYS A 106 -11.12 10.78 4.17
CA LYS A 106 -11.72 10.53 2.85
C LYS A 106 -11.43 9.11 2.34
N HIS A 107 -10.18 8.67 2.47
CA HIS A 107 -9.77 7.31 2.09
C HIS A 107 -10.54 6.24 2.87
N LYS A 108 -10.61 6.36 4.20
CA LYS A 108 -11.36 5.42 5.06
C LYS A 108 -12.84 5.37 4.69
N ALA A 109 -13.46 6.52 4.41
CA ALA A 109 -14.86 6.58 3.99
C ALA A 109 -15.08 5.83 2.65
N MET A 110 -14.24 6.07 1.64
CA MET A 110 -14.31 5.36 0.37
C MET A 110 -14.14 3.84 0.53
N MET A 111 -13.26 3.40 1.44
CA MET A 111 -13.07 1.97 1.72
C MET A 111 -14.28 1.36 2.43
N MET A 112 -14.91 2.09 3.36
CA MET A 112 -16.14 1.64 4.02
C MET A 112 -17.31 1.51 3.04
N GLU A 113 -17.47 2.48 2.13
CA GLU A 113 -18.52 2.42 1.10
C GLU A 113 -18.32 1.24 0.15
N LYS A 114 -17.09 1.02 -0.33
CA LYS A 114 -16.75 -0.17 -1.13
C LYS A 114 -17.04 -1.47 -0.37
N ALA A 115 -16.73 -1.53 0.92
CA ALA A 115 -17.01 -2.71 1.74
C ALA A 115 -18.53 -2.96 1.90
N LYS A 116 -19.35 -1.91 2.06
CA LYS A 116 -20.81 -2.02 2.11
C LYS A 116 -21.38 -2.50 0.78
N GLU A 117 -20.90 -1.96 -0.34
CA GLU A 117 -21.34 -2.36 -1.69
C GLU A 117 -21.08 -3.85 -1.95
N LEU A 118 -19.89 -4.34 -1.61
CA LEU A 118 -19.54 -5.75 -1.76
C LEU A 118 -20.42 -6.65 -0.88
N LYS A 119 -20.74 -6.23 0.34
CA LYS A 119 -21.64 -6.96 1.25
C LYS A 119 -23.08 -6.98 0.72
N GLY A 120 -23.54 -5.90 0.11
CA GLY A 120 -24.87 -5.81 -0.50
C GLY A 120 -25.02 -6.71 -1.74
N LYS A 121 -24.01 -6.74 -2.61
CA LYS A 121 -23.99 -7.62 -3.79
C LYS A 121 -23.97 -9.11 -3.43
N GLY A 122 -23.20 -9.49 -2.40
CA GLY A 122 -23.14 -10.88 -1.93
C GLY A 122 -24.44 -11.41 -1.32
N LYS A 123 -25.31 -10.52 -0.80
CA LYS A 123 -26.65 -10.89 -0.33
C LYS A 123 -27.62 -11.12 -1.49
N LYS A 124 -27.65 -10.24 -2.48
CA LYS A 124 -28.50 -10.39 -3.67
C LYS A 124 -28.23 -11.69 -4.42
N SER A 125 -26.96 -12.08 -4.57
CA SER A 125 -26.59 -13.33 -5.24
C SER A 125 -26.85 -14.61 -4.43
N ALA A 126 -27.27 -14.49 -3.16
CA ALA A 126 -27.62 -15.62 -2.30
C ALA A 126 -29.14 -15.80 -2.15
N GLU A 127 -29.93 -14.83 -2.62
CA GLU A 127 -31.41 -14.83 -2.62
C GLU A 127 -32.01 -15.10 -4.01
N GLU A 128 -31.17 -15.29 -5.03
CA GLU A 128 -31.53 -15.65 -6.42
C GLU A 128 -31.08 -17.09 -6.71
#